data_AF-A0A2E2VHG3-F1
#
_entry.id   AF-A0A2E2VHG3-F1
#
_cell.length_a   1.000
_cell.length_b   1.000
_cell.length_c   1.000
_cell.angle_alpha   90.00
_cell.angle_beta   90.00
_cell.angle_gamma   90.00
#
_symmetry.space_group_name_H-M   'P 1'
#
loop_
_entity.id
_entity.type
_entity.pdbx_description
1 polymer ?
#
loop_
_entity_poly.entity_id
_entity_poly.type
_entity_poly.pdbx_seq_one_letter_code
_entity_poly.pdbx_strand_id
1 'polypeptide(L)'
;MQKQQRDEVFSSISAEETTIYRDLIREVRAQRKASSTGQFTAREVLGPRMDGLPSGVQDALNAVIARDEMGPMPGEQPPDFELKLMGSEERVQLSSFKGSRPVGLIFGSYT
;
A
#
# COMPACT_ATOMS: atom_id res chain seq x y z
N MET A 1 -2.13 -3.70 10.20
CA MET A 1 -0.89 -3.45 10.99
C MET A 1 -0.75 -1.97 11.35
N GLN A 2 -0.39 -1.65 12.61
CA GLN A 2 -0.14 -0.25 13.00
C GLN A 2 1.19 0.28 12.44
N LYS A 3 1.31 1.61 12.26
CA LYS A 3 2.52 2.25 11.73
C LYS A 3 3.78 1.86 12.50
N GLN A 4 3.72 1.90 13.83
CA GLN A 4 4.87 1.60 14.68
C GLN A 4 5.39 0.18 14.47
N GLN A 5 4.52 -0.82 14.50
CA GLN A 5 4.87 -2.22 14.26
C GLN A 5 5.55 -2.42 12.89
N ARG A 6 5.05 -1.73 11.87
CA ARG A 6 5.64 -1.77 10.53
C ARG A 6 7.03 -1.13 10.53
N ASP A 7 7.16 0.04 11.14
CA ASP A 7 8.44 0.76 11.19
C ASP A 7 9.50 -0.07 11.95
N GLU A 8 9.10 -0.81 12.99
CA GLU A 8 9.95 -1.78 13.70
C GLU A 8 10.44 -2.89 12.75
N VAL A 9 9.56 -3.52 11.97
CA VAL A 9 9.93 -4.53 10.96
C VAL A 9 10.96 -3.98 9.96
N PHE A 10 10.74 -2.77 9.43
CA PHE A 10 11.67 -2.18 8.47
C PHE A 10 12.98 -1.68 9.11
N SER A 11 13.00 -1.47 10.43
CA SER A 11 14.23 -1.14 11.15
C SER A 11 15.09 -2.36 11.49
N SER A 12 14.49 -3.57 11.52
CA SER A 12 15.17 -4.80 11.89
C SER A 12 15.77 -5.57 10.71
N ILE A 13 15.41 -5.23 9.46
CA ILE A 13 15.94 -5.90 8.27
C ILE A 13 17.37 -5.44 7.93
N SER A 14 18.19 -6.37 7.42
CA SER A 14 19.55 -6.05 6.98
C SER A 14 19.57 -5.23 5.67
N ALA A 15 20.73 -4.69 5.30
CA ALA A 15 20.91 -4.00 4.01
C ALA A 15 20.71 -4.93 2.81
N GLU A 16 21.13 -6.20 2.95
CA GLU A 16 20.95 -7.24 1.93
C GLU A 16 19.47 -7.60 1.78
N GLU A 17 18.78 -7.82 2.90
CA GLU A 17 17.33 -8.09 2.92
C GLU A 17 16.53 -6.91 2.38
N THR A 18 16.94 -5.68 2.71
CA THR A 18 16.35 -4.45 2.16
C THR A 18 16.47 -4.41 0.64
N THR A 19 17.59 -4.86 0.09
CA THR A 19 17.82 -4.89 -1.37
C THR A 19 16.92 -5.93 -2.03
N ILE A 20 16.87 -7.16 -1.48
CA ILE A 20 15.98 -8.23 -1.95
C ILE A 20 14.51 -7.77 -1.93
N TYR A 21 14.07 -7.16 -0.83
CA TYR A 21 12.74 -6.60 -0.70
C TYR A 21 12.44 -5.54 -1.77
N ARG A 22 13.36 -4.58 -1.97
CA ARG A 22 13.17 -3.50 -2.95
C ARG A 22 13.07 -4.03 -4.38
N ASP A 23 13.88 -5.02 -4.74
CA ASP A 23 13.87 -5.63 -6.06
C ASP A 23 12.57 -6.39 -6.32
N LEU A 24 12.09 -7.17 -5.34
CA LEU A 24 10.79 -7.83 -5.39
C LEU A 24 9.64 -6.84 -5.61
N ILE A 25 9.60 -5.77 -4.82
CA ILE A 25 8.53 -4.75 -4.96
C ILE A 25 8.63 -4.05 -6.32
N ARG A 26 9.84 -3.79 -6.83
CA ARG A 26 10.03 -3.21 -8.17
C ARG A 26 9.52 -4.14 -9.26
N GLU A 27 9.84 -5.43 -9.19
CA GLU A 27 9.39 -6.44 -10.15
C GLU A 27 7.86 -6.56 -10.15
N VAL A 28 7.24 -6.64 -8.97
CA VAL A 28 5.79 -6.70 -8.81
C VAL A 28 5.10 -5.48 -9.42
N ARG A 29 5.66 -4.28 -9.21
CA ARG A 29 5.15 -3.04 -9.82
C ARG A 29 5.27 -3.07 -11.35
N ALA A 30 6.39 -3.57 -11.87
CA ALA A 30 6.60 -3.70 -13.31
C ALA A 30 5.59 -4.67 -13.94
N GLN A 31 5.36 -5.82 -13.31
CA GLN A 31 4.35 -6.80 -13.74
C GLN A 31 2.94 -6.20 -13.73
N ARG A 32 2.55 -5.51 -12.65
CA ARG A 32 1.25 -4.82 -12.57
C ARG A 32 1.07 -3.77 -13.66
N LYS A 33 2.13 -3.05 -14.04
CA LYS A 33 2.08 -2.05 -15.12
C LYS A 33 1.90 -2.71 -16.50
N ALA A 34 2.46 -3.90 -16.69
CA ALA A 34 2.37 -4.64 -17.95
C ALA A 34 1.04 -5.39 -18.11
N SER A 35 0.43 -5.85 -17.01
CA SER A 35 -0.84 -6.57 -17.04
C SER A 35 -2.05 -5.63 -17.21
N SER A 36 -2.83 -5.82 -18.27
CA SER A 36 -4.07 -5.06 -18.52
C SER A 36 -5.31 -5.61 -17.81
N THR A 37 -5.19 -6.71 -17.08
CA THR A 37 -6.31 -7.48 -16.53
C THR A 37 -6.11 -7.75 -15.04
N GLY A 38 -7.01 -7.19 -14.22
CA GLY A 38 -7.22 -7.58 -12.82
C GLY A 38 -6.67 -6.61 -11.77
N GLN A 39 -7.54 -6.16 -10.87
CA GLN A 39 -7.15 -5.66 -9.55
C GLN A 39 -6.77 -6.88 -8.71
N PHE A 40 -5.47 -7.11 -8.48
CA PHE A 40 -4.98 -8.15 -7.57
C PHE A 40 -4.60 -7.52 -6.23
N THR A 41 -4.98 -8.18 -5.14
CA THR A 41 -4.60 -7.80 -3.77
C THR A 41 -3.09 -7.94 -3.55
N ALA A 42 -2.53 -7.29 -2.54
CA ALA A 42 -1.14 -7.53 -2.16
C ALA A 42 -0.90 -9.00 -1.78
N ARG A 43 -1.86 -9.66 -1.10
CA ARG A 43 -1.76 -11.06 -0.68
C ARG A 43 -1.61 -12.02 -1.86
N GLU A 44 -2.44 -11.87 -2.89
CA GLU A 44 -2.40 -12.74 -4.08
C GLU A 44 -1.08 -12.62 -4.84
N VAL A 45 -0.49 -11.43 -4.86
CA VAL A 45 0.73 -11.17 -5.64
C VAL A 45 1.99 -11.50 -4.85
N LEU A 46 2.02 -11.18 -3.55
CA LEU A 46 3.21 -11.32 -2.72
C LEU A 46 3.29 -12.68 -2.03
N GLY A 47 2.16 -13.26 -1.61
CA GLY A 47 2.12 -14.52 -0.87
C GLY A 47 2.90 -15.66 -1.54
N PRO A 48 2.66 -15.96 -2.83
CA PRO A 48 3.38 -17.03 -3.54
C PRO A 48 4.89 -16.79 -3.70
N ARG A 49 5.36 -15.56 -3.48
CA ARG A 49 6.77 -15.17 -3.64
C ARG A 49 7.54 -15.23 -2.33
N MET A 50 6.88 -15.53 -1.21
CA MET A 50 7.50 -15.53 0.11
C MET A 50 8.36 -16.77 0.37
N ASP A 51 8.04 -17.88 -0.28
CA ASP A 51 8.74 -19.14 -0.08
C ASP A 51 10.22 -19.03 -0.46
N GLY A 52 11.10 -19.43 0.46
CA GLY A 52 12.56 -19.39 0.26
C GLY A 52 13.22 -18.04 0.46
N LEU A 53 12.47 -16.98 0.82
CA LEU A 53 13.06 -15.68 1.17
C LEU A 53 13.62 -15.67 2.60
N PRO A 54 14.60 -14.80 2.90
CA PRO A 54 15.01 -14.54 4.28
C PRO A 54 13.83 -14.11 5.16
N SER A 55 13.85 -14.48 6.44
CA SER A 55 12.74 -14.20 7.36
C SER A 55 12.44 -12.70 7.47
N GLY A 56 13.45 -11.83 7.49
CA GLY A 56 13.24 -10.38 7.53
C GLY A 56 12.51 -9.85 6.29
N VAL A 57 12.77 -10.45 5.11
CA VAL A 57 12.05 -10.10 3.88
C VAL A 57 10.61 -10.62 3.93
N GLN A 58 10.39 -11.84 4.43
CA GLN A 58 9.04 -12.38 4.62
C GLN A 58 8.21 -11.49 5.56
N ASP A 59 8.80 -11.05 6.68
CA ASP A 59 8.16 -10.14 7.63
C ASP A 59 7.83 -8.79 7.00
N ALA A 60 8.74 -8.23 6.18
CA ALA A 60 8.49 -7.00 5.44
C ALA A 60 7.34 -7.16 4.42
N LEU A 61 7.26 -8.30 3.71
CA LEU A 61 6.16 -8.58 2.78
C LEU A 61 4.83 -8.78 3.52
N ASN A 62 4.84 -9.51 4.64
CA ASN A 62 3.67 -9.65 5.52
C ASN A 62 3.18 -8.30 6.04
N ALA A 63 4.10 -7.40 6.40
CA ALA A 63 3.76 -6.05 6.84
C ALA A 63 3.11 -5.23 5.72
N VAL A 64 3.51 -5.43 4.46
CA VAL A 64 2.86 -4.82 3.29
C VAL A 64 1.46 -5.39 3.07
N ILE A 65 1.31 -6.73 3.10
CA ILE A 65 0.01 -7.40 2.95
C ILE A 65 -0.96 -6.95 4.05
N ALA A 66 -0.53 -7.01 5.30
CA ALA A 66 -1.35 -6.64 6.45
C ALA A 66 -1.70 -5.15 6.52
N ARG A 67 -1.03 -4.30 5.72
CA ARG A 67 -1.39 -2.90 5.53
C ARG A 67 -2.43 -2.74 4.42
N ASP A 68 -2.24 -3.44 3.29
CA ASP A 68 -3.19 -3.44 2.17
C ASP A 68 -4.59 -3.88 2.65
N GLU A 69 -4.64 -4.92 3.49
CA GLU A 69 -5.87 -5.48 4.06
C GLU A 69 -6.56 -4.62 5.12
N MET A 70 -5.95 -3.48 5.53
CA MET A 70 -6.64 -2.50 6.37
C MET A 70 -7.50 -1.51 5.57
N GLY A 71 -7.27 -1.43 4.26
CA GLY A 71 -8.04 -0.57 3.38
C GLY A 71 -9.41 -1.18 3.02
N PRO A 72 -10.34 -0.37 2.52
CA PRO A 72 -11.56 -0.90 1.89
C PRO A 72 -11.18 -1.80 0.71
N MET A 73 -11.82 -2.96 0.61
CA MET A 73 -11.63 -3.89 -0.50
C MET A 73 -12.27 -3.37 -1.79
N PRO A 74 -11.87 -3.86 -2.98
CA PRO A 74 -12.53 -3.50 -4.22
C PRO A 74 -14.06 -3.70 -4.16
N GLY A 75 -14.81 -2.64 -4.44
CA GLY A 75 -16.27 -2.63 -4.36
C GLY A 75 -16.84 -2.16 -3.01
N GLU A 76 -16.02 -2.09 -1.96
CA GLU A 76 -16.42 -1.52 -0.68
C GLU A 76 -16.37 0.01 -0.71
N GLN A 77 -17.24 0.62 0.09
CA GLN A 77 -17.24 2.07 0.23
C GLN A 77 -16.08 2.51 1.12
N PRO A 78 -15.19 3.41 0.66
CA PRO A 78 -14.13 3.93 1.50
C PRO A 78 -14.70 4.76 2.66
N PRO A 79 -14.01 4.77 3.82
CA PRO A 79 -14.37 5.64 4.93
C PRO A 79 -14.32 7.10 4.49
N ASP A 80 -15.30 7.89 4.93
CA ASP A 80 -15.31 9.31 4.66
C ASP A 80 -14.22 10.02 5.46
N PHE A 81 -13.76 11.16 4.96
CA PHE A 81 -12.81 12.02 5.65
C PHE A 81 -13.17 13.47 5.43
N GLU A 82 -12.72 14.33 6.32
CA GLU A 82 -12.80 15.78 6.16
C GLU A 82 -11.42 16.37 6.40
N LEU A 83 -10.78 16.86 5.33
CA LEU A 83 -9.40 17.32 5.35
C LEU A 83 -9.33 18.79 4.93
N LYS A 84 -8.46 19.55 5.59
CA LYS A 84 -8.15 20.93 5.19
C LYS A 84 -7.37 20.94 3.88
N LEU A 85 -7.72 21.83 2.96
CA LEU A 85 -6.99 22.03 1.72
C LEU A 85 -5.63 22.70 2.00
N MET A 86 -4.61 22.26 1.27
CA MET A 86 -3.29 22.87 1.38
C MET A 86 -3.34 24.36 1.03
N GLY A 87 -2.90 25.22 1.95
CA GLY A 87 -2.82 26.66 1.73
C GLY A 87 -4.12 27.44 1.96
N SER A 88 -5.19 26.83 2.47
CA SER A 88 -6.44 27.54 2.82
C SER A 88 -7.11 26.94 4.05
N GLU A 89 -8.09 27.66 4.64
CA GLU A 89 -8.98 27.14 5.70
C GLU A 89 -10.12 26.26 5.18
N GLU A 90 -10.29 26.17 3.86
CA GLU A 90 -11.32 25.34 3.26
C GLU A 90 -11.09 23.87 3.56
N ARG A 91 -12.18 23.11 3.68
CA ARG A 91 -12.17 21.69 3.99
C ARG A 91 -12.87 20.93 2.87
N VAL A 92 -12.35 19.74 2.57
CA VAL A 92 -12.90 18.84 1.58
C VAL A 92 -13.33 17.54 2.23
N GLN A 93 -14.53 17.09 1.89
CA GLN A 93 -15.08 15.82 2.32
C GLN A 93 -15.02 14.79 1.19
N LEU A 94 -14.63 13.54 1.45
CA LEU A 94 -14.58 12.51 0.39
C LEU A 94 -15.96 12.27 -0.23
N SER A 95 -17.00 12.22 0.61
CA SER A 95 -18.38 12.03 0.15
C SER A 95 -18.88 13.11 -0.81
N SER A 96 -18.29 14.32 -0.78
CA SER A 96 -18.64 15.40 -1.71
C SER A 96 -18.32 15.08 -3.18
N PHE A 97 -17.42 14.12 -3.44
CA PHE A 97 -17.07 13.68 -4.79
C PHE A 97 -17.97 12.57 -5.34
N LYS A 98 -18.82 11.93 -4.51
CA LYS A 98 -19.62 10.77 -4.92
C LYS A 98 -20.63 11.13 -6.02
N GLY A 99 -20.83 10.21 -6.98
CA GLY A 99 -21.87 10.32 -8.02
C GLY A 99 -21.60 11.32 -9.15
N SER A 100 -20.49 12.06 -9.11
CA SER A 100 -20.18 13.07 -10.13
C SER A 100 -19.23 12.52 -11.22
N ARG A 101 -18.11 11.92 -10.81
CA ARG A 101 -17.09 11.32 -11.69
C ARG A 101 -16.17 10.40 -10.91
N PRO A 102 -15.40 9.51 -11.57
CA PRO A 102 -14.34 8.76 -10.91
C PRO A 102 -13.29 9.68 -10.29
N VAL A 103 -12.85 9.36 -9.07
CA VAL A 103 -11.82 10.11 -8.34
C VAL A 103 -10.73 9.15 -7.87
N GLY A 104 -9.47 9.55 -8.06
CA GLY A 104 -8.31 8.86 -7.50
C GLY A 104 -7.87 9.52 -6.20
N LEU A 105 -7.65 8.72 -5.15
CA LEU A 105 -7.05 9.17 -3.90
C LEU A 105 -5.56 8.86 -3.90
N ILE A 106 -4.74 9.89 -3.71
CA ILE A 106 -3.28 9.78 -3.67
C ILE A 106 -2.82 10.21 -2.28
N PHE A 107 -2.22 9.27 -1.56
CA PHE A 107 -1.61 9.55 -0.25
C PHE A 107 -0.11 9.68 -0.44
N GLY A 108 0.43 10.85 -0.08
CA GLY A 108 1.85 11.14 -0.15
C GLY A 108 2.28 12.00 1.04
N SER A 109 3.58 12.00 1.31
CA SER A 109 4.20 12.89 2.28
C SER A 109 5.35 13.61 1.59
N TYR A 110 5.55 14.88 1.92
CA TYR A 110 6.81 15.56 1.64
C TYR A 110 7.83 15.09 2.67
N THR A 111 8.87 14.41 2.21
CA THR A 111 10.06 14.05 3.00
C THR A 111 11.27 14.37 2.16
#